data_AF-A0A8B8EXM1-F1
#
_entry.id   AF-A0A8B8EXM1-F1
#
_cell.length_a   1.000
_cell.length_b   1.000
_cell.length_c   1.000
_cell.angle_alpha   90.00
_cell.angle_beta   90.00
_cell.angle_gamma   90.00
#
_symmetry.space_group_name_H-M   'P 1'
#
loop_
_entity.id
_entity.type
_entity.pdbx_description
1 polymer ?
#
loop_
_entity_poly.entity_id
_entity_poly.type
_entity_poly.pdbx_seq_one_letter_code
_entity_poly.pdbx_strand_id
1 'polypeptide(L)'
;MASKAKTSDTENKSVVVLKGATDLQRLKLEKLMKNPNKEAFIPEKSKTKEPRAPHEFIRNVWGSSAGAGSGDFHVYRGVRRREYARQKFIDEMAEKTGKDEEYLKKVEQNQKAAEERTAKKRAKRNKKKQKLKAKKSKTSADQSKNEENDDTEESEDSEEEKVEEKTESDKGQTCDKVQLSTGQGGQDGNGEDEDR
;
A
#
# COMPACT_ATOMS: atom_id res chain seq x y z
N MET A 1 5.27 14.23 58.76
CA MET A 1 6.41 13.33 58.42
C MET A 1 5.92 12.31 57.40
N ALA A 2 6.46 12.31 56.18
CA ALA A 2 6.54 11.15 55.27
C ALA A 2 7.30 11.59 54.01
N SER A 3 8.63 11.56 54.09
CA SER A 3 9.53 11.78 52.95
C SER A 3 9.36 10.66 51.93
N LYS A 4 8.93 11.02 50.72
CA LYS A 4 8.78 10.08 49.60
C LYS A 4 10.17 9.59 49.18
N ALA A 5 10.49 8.36 49.54
CA ALA A 5 11.77 7.72 49.24
C ALA A 5 11.97 7.66 47.72
N LYS A 6 13.00 8.36 47.25
CA LYS A 6 13.49 8.31 45.87
C LYS A 6 14.38 7.07 45.79
N THR A 7 13.81 5.91 45.46
CA THR A 7 14.57 4.66 45.29
C THR A 7 15.48 4.81 44.07
N SER A 8 16.77 4.97 44.36
CA SER A 8 17.85 5.11 43.40
C SER A 8 18.36 3.74 42.96
N ASP A 9 17.59 3.02 42.16
CA ASP A 9 18.12 1.84 41.44
C ASP A 9 18.70 2.29 40.10
N THR A 10 19.83 2.98 40.18
CA THR A 10 20.75 3.13 39.05
C THR A 10 21.61 1.88 38.95
N GLU A 11 20.99 0.76 38.58
CA GLU A 11 21.71 -0.46 38.27
C GLU A 11 22.59 -0.26 37.03
N ASN A 12 23.83 -0.72 37.15
CA ASN A 12 24.91 -0.59 36.16
C ASN A 12 24.42 -0.96 34.75
N LYS A 13 24.18 0.04 33.90
CA LYS A 13 23.85 -0.17 32.48
C LYS A 13 25.09 -0.65 31.76
N SER A 14 25.34 -1.95 31.76
CA SER A 14 26.33 -2.55 30.88
C SER A 14 25.95 -2.26 29.43
N VAL A 15 26.84 -1.65 28.66
CA VAL A 15 26.63 -1.38 27.24
C VAL A 15 26.62 -2.72 26.51
N VAL A 16 25.42 -3.23 26.21
CA VAL A 16 25.25 -4.47 25.45
C VAL A 16 25.42 -4.15 23.97
N VAL A 17 26.47 -4.70 23.37
CA VAL A 17 26.71 -4.60 21.92
C VAL A 17 25.73 -5.51 21.20
N LEU A 18 24.90 -4.91 20.34
CA LEU A 18 23.93 -5.60 19.50
C LEU A 18 24.64 -6.35 18.38
N LYS A 19 24.48 -7.68 18.29
CA LYS A 19 25.04 -8.49 17.20
C LYS A 19 23.98 -8.91 16.18
N GLY A 20 22.73 -9.13 16.61
CA GLY A 20 21.63 -9.57 15.73
C GLY A 20 20.25 -8.97 16.03
N ALA A 21 19.27 -9.31 15.19
CA ALA A 21 17.87 -8.88 15.34
C ALA A 21 17.24 -9.37 16.65
N THR A 22 17.65 -10.55 17.12
CA THR A 22 17.23 -11.14 18.39
C THR A 22 17.68 -10.30 19.58
N ASP A 23 18.90 -9.75 19.54
CA ASP A 23 19.45 -8.92 20.63
C ASP A 23 18.68 -7.60 20.74
N LEU A 24 18.33 -7.00 19.59
CA LEU A 24 17.49 -5.80 19.53
C LEU A 24 16.10 -6.03 20.15
N GLN A 25 15.48 -7.17 19.85
CA GLN A 25 14.19 -7.54 20.43
C GLN A 25 14.32 -7.81 21.93
N ARG A 26 15.36 -8.54 22.34
CA ARG A 26 15.66 -8.82 23.75
C ARG A 26 15.80 -7.53 24.55
N LEU A 27 16.59 -6.55 24.09
CA LEU A 27 16.73 -5.26 24.78
C LEU A 27 15.40 -4.48 24.88
N LYS A 28 14.56 -4.52 23.82
CA LYS A 28 13.23 -3.89 23.85
C LYS A 28 12.30 -4.59 24.83
N LEU A 29 12.32 -5.93 24.87
CA LEU A 29 11.55 -6.73 25.81
C LEU A 29 12.00 -6.50 27.25
N GLU A 30 13.30 -6.53 27.53
CA GLU A 30 13.85 -6.22 28.85
C GLU A 30 13.43 -4.82 29.31
N LYS A 31 13.40 -3.83 28.40
CA LYS A 31 12.91 -2.48 28.71
C LYS A 31 11.42 -2.43 29.03
N LEU A 32 10.59 -3.21 28.35
CA LEU A 32 9.14 -3.30 28.61
C LEU A 32 8.87 -4.05 29.93
N MET A 33 9.56 -5.17 30.16
CA MET A 33 9.41 -6.02 31.35
C MET A 33 9.91 -5.37 32.64
N LYS A 34 10.79 -4.35 32.56
CA LYS A 34 11.16 -3.52 33.71
C LYS A 34 9.97 -2.82 34.37
N ASN A 35 8.89 -2.56 33.61
CA ASN A 35 7.68 -1.93 34.13
C ASN A 35 6.43 -2.64 33.60
N PRO A 36 6.06 -3.81 34.15
CA PRO A 36 4.97 -4.63 33.61
C PRO A 36 3.58 -3.97 33.78
N ASN A 37 3.43 -3.07 34.77
CA ASN A 37 2.17 -2.35 35.00
C ASN A 37 1.96 -1.16 34.05
N LYS A 38 2.93 -0.81 33.21
CA LYS A 38 2.82 0.31 32.27
C LYS A 38 2.38 -0.21 30.91
N GLU A 39 1.23 0.26 30.43
CA GLU A 39 0.74 -0.07 29.09
C GLU A 39 1.77 0.29 28.00
N ALA A 40 1.96 -0.63 27.06
CA ALA A 40 2.85 -0.41 25.93
C ALA A 40 2.22 0.59 24.95
N PHE A 41 2.96 1.65 24.61
CA PHE A 41 2.51 2.61 23.61
C PHE A 41 2.61 1.99 22.21
N ILE A 42 1.46 1.66 21.62
CA ILE A 42 1.35 1.27 20.22
C ILE A 42 0.92 2.52 19.44
N PRO A 43 1.74 3.05 18.53
CA PRO A 43 1.36 4.23 17.77
C PRO A 43 0.16 3.92 16.88
N GLU A 44 -0.84 4.79 16.91
CA GLU A 44 -1.93 4.76 15.95
C GLU A 44 -1.40 4.99 14.51
N LYS A 45 -2.14 4.50 13.52
CA LYS A 45 -1.83 4.72 12.10
C LYS A 45 -1.60 6.22 11.83
N SER A 46 -0.53 6.55 11.12
CA SER A 46 -0.25 7.95 10.77
C SER A 46 -1.40 8.53 9.94
N LYS A 47 -1.96 9.65 10.39
CA LYS A 47 -2.99 10.38 9.63
C LYS A 47 -2.36 11.00 8.39
N THR A 48 -3.12 11.01 7.29
CA THR A 48 -2.78 11.76 6.08
C THR A 48 -2.63 13.23 6.42
N LYS A 49 -1.57 13.88 5.91
CA LYS A 49 -1.30 15.30 6.16
C LYS A 49 -2.20 16.14 5.29
N GLU A 50 -3.42 16.38 5.75
CA GLU A 50 -4.38 17.22 5.05
C GLU A 50 -4.04 18.71 5.15
N PRO A 51 -4.33 19.50 4.10
CA PRO A 51 -4.20 20.95 4.17
C PRO A 51 -5.14 21.49 5.24
N ARG A 52 -4.67 22.48 6.01
CA ARG A 52 -5.51 23.09 7.06
C ARG A 52 -6.72 23.77 6.43
N ALA A 53 -7.89 23.54 7.03
CA ALA A 53 -9.13 24.21 6.63
C ALA A 53 -8.95 25.74 6.67
N PRO A 54 -9.55 26.47 5.71
CA PRO A 54 -9.57 27.92 5.75
C PRO A 54 -10.31 28.41 7.00
N HIS A 55 -9.90 29.56 7.53
CA HIS A 55 -10.62 30.19 8.63
C HIS A 55 -11.97 30.72 8.12
N GLU A 56 -13.02 30.49 8.90
CA GLU A 56 -14.39 30.92 8.57
C GLU A 56 -14.52 32.44 8.48
N PHE A 57 -13.98 33.17 9.47
CA PHE A 57 -14.03 34.63 9.52
C PHE A 57 -12.64 35.24 9.60
N ILE A 58 -12.34 36.14 8.67
CA ILE A 58 -11.18 37.02 8.73
C ILE A 58 -11.65 38.32 9.38
N ARG A 59 -11.17 38.61 10.58
CA ARG A 59 -11.59 39.78 11.37
C ARG A 59 -10.92 41.08 10.93
N ASN A 60 -9.76 40.98 10.27
CA ASN A 60 -8.88 42.12 9.98
C ASN A 60 -8.91 42.45 8.48
N VAL A 61 -10.11 42.60 7.92
CA VAL A 61 -10.29 43.01 6.52
C VAL A 61 -10.44 44.53 6.48
N TRP A 62 -9.48 45.21 5.85
CA TRP A 62 -9.60 46.64 5.56
C TRP A 62 -10.54 46.88 4.38
N GLY A 63 -11.10 48.09 4.27
CA GLY A 63 -12.08 48.43 3.23
C GLY A 63 -11.55 48.21 1.81
N SER A 64 -12.45 47.87 0.88
CA SER A 64 -12.07 47.48 -0.49
C SER A 64 -11.36 48.57 -1.29
N SER A 65 -11.50 49.84 -0.90
CA SER A 65 -10.82 50.99 -1.51
C SER A 65 -9.54 51.41 -0.77
N ALA A 66 -9.16 50.74 0.32
CA ALA A 66 -7.91 51.01 1.01
C ALA A 66 -6.72 50.60 0.11
N GLY A 67 -5.64 51.39 0.13
CA GLY A 67 -4.42 51.06 -0.59
C GLY A 67 -3.68 49.86 0.01
N ALA A 68 -2.70 49.32 -0.73
CA ALA A 68 -1.90 48.20 -0.26
C ALA A 68 -1.09 48.57 1.00
N GLY A 69 -1.29 47.82 2.08
CA GLY A 69 -0.54 47.95 3.32
C GLY A 69 0.80 47.22 3.25
N SER A 70 1.73 47.58 4.15
CA SER A 70 3.05 46.93 4.25
C SER A 70 2.98 45.43 4.61
N GLY A 71 1.88 44.99 5.23
CA GLY A 71 1.66 43.59 5.60
C GLY A 71 1.03 42.73 4.49
N ASP A 72 0.45 43.34 3.46
CA ASP A 72 -0.37 42.63 2.47
C ASP A 72 0.45 41.64 1.63
N PHE A 73 1.71 41.98 1.35
CA PHE A 73 2.64 41.08 0.67
C PHE A 73 2.82 39.76 1.44
N HIS A 74 2.98 39.83 2.76
CA HIS A 74 3.14 38.62 3.58
C HIS A 74 1.85 37.82 3.71
N VAL A 75 0.70 38.49 3.74
CA VAL A 75 -0.61 37.83 3.67
C VAL A 75 -0.74 37.05 2.36
N TYR A 76 -0.51 37.69 1.22
CA TYR A 76 -0.54 37.03 -0.10
C TYR A 76 0.42 35.84 -0.17
N ARG A 77 1.67 36.02 0.26
CA ARG A 77 2.70 34.95 0.27
C ARG A 77 2.27 33.75 1.13
N GLY A 78 1.57 33.99 2.25
CA GLY A 78 1.04 32.94 3.12
C GLY A 78 -0.15 32.21 2.50
N VAL A 79 -1.11 32.96 1.95
CA VAL A 79 -2.29 32.41 1.27
C VAL A 79 -1.88 31.62 0.03
N ARG A 80 -0.99 32.13 -0.82
CA ARG A 80 -0.51 31.44 -2.02
C ARG A 80 0.18 30.12 -1.70
N ARG A 81 1.05 30.09 -0.68
CA ARG A 81 1.69 28.83 -0.24
C ARG A 81 0.67 27.82 0.29
N ARG A 82 -0.32 28.27 1.07
CA ARG A 82 -1.40 27.41 1.54
C ARG A 82 -2.22 26.85 0.39
N GLU A 83 -2.53 27.68 -0.59
CA GLU A 83 -3.33 27.29 -1.75
C GLU A 83 -2.57 26.32 -2.65
N TYR A 84 -1.30 26.56 -2.96
CA TYR A 84 -0.48 25.61 -3.71
C TYR A 84 -0.32 24.27 -2.99
N ALA A 85 -0.12 24.29 -1.67
CA ALA A 85 -0.08 23.05 -0.88
C ALA A 85 -1.43 22.31 -0.92
N ARG A 86 -2.55 23.03 -0.91
CA ARG A 86 -3.90 22.47 -1.02
C ARG A 86 -4.15 21.86 -2.40
N GLN A 87 -3.83 22.59 -3.48
CA GLN A 87 -3.96 22.12 -4.86
C GLN A 87 -3.12 20.86 -5.09
N LYS A 88 -1.83 20.92 -4.74
CA LYS A 88 -0.93 19.77 -4.83
C LYS A 88 -1.46 18.54 -4.07
N PHE A 89 -2.01 18.73 -2.87
CA PHE A 89 -2.60 17.63 -2.12
C PHE A 89 -3.82 17.03 -2.83
N ILE A 90 -4.69 17.86 -3.42
CA ILE A 90 -5.87 17.40 -4.16
C ILE A 90 -5.44 16.60 -5.39
N ASP A 91 -4.48 17.12 -6.16
CA ASP A 91 -3.98 16.46 -7.36
C ASP A 91 -3.33 15.11 -7.01
N GLU A 92 -2.47 15.08 -5.99
CA GLU A 92 -1.84 13.84 -5.50
C GLU A 92 -2.86 12.82 -4.99
N MET A 93 -3.92 13.28 -4.31
CA MET A 93 -4.99 12.40 -3.85
C MET A 93 -5.80 11.84 -5.00
N ALA A 94 -6.16 12.67 -5.99
CA ALA A 94 -6.90 12.24 -7.17
C ALA A 94 -6.12 11.20 -7.98
N GLU A 95 -4.81 11.40 -8.15
CA GLU A 95 -3.94 10.41 -8.80
C GLU A 95 -3.88 9.09 -8.04
N LYS A 96 -3.77 9.14 -6.70
CA LYS A 96 -3.72 7.93 -5.86
C LYS A 96 -5.03 7.17 -5.93
N THR A 97 -6.16 7.85 -5.75
CA THR A 97 -7.48 7.23 -5.81
C THR A 97 -7.76 6.64 -7.20
N GLY A 98 -7.37 7.33 -8.27
CA GLY A 98 -7.49 6.80 -9.64
C GLY A 98 -6.70 5.50 -9.83
N LYS A 99 -5.43 5.48 -9.41
CA LYS A 99 -4.56 4.28 -9.48
C LYS A 99 -5.10 3.13 -8.62
N ASP A 100 -5.60 3.43 -7.42
CA ASP A 100 -6.17 2.43 -6.52
C ASP A 100 -7.45 1.81 -7.10
N GLU A 101 -8.34 2.63 -7.67
CA GLU A 101 -9.55 2.14 -8.34
C GLU A 101 -9.24 1.27 -9.56
N GLU A 102 -8.27 1.67 -10.39
CA GLU A 102 -7.82 0.88 -11.54
C GLU A 102 -7.24 -0.47 -11.09
N TYR A 103 -6.44 -0.48 -10.03
CA TYR A 103 -5.88 -1.68 -9.46
C TYR A 103 -6.99 -2.62 -8.93
N LEU A 104 -7.94 -2.08 -8.18
CA LEU A 104 -9.06 -2.87 -7.65
C LEU A 104 -9.92 -3.47 -8.78
N LYS A 105 -10.22 -2.69 -9.81
CA LYS A 105 -10.93 -3.19 -11.00
C LYS A 105 -10.17 -4.33 -11.69
N LYS A 106 -8.84 -4.20 -11.85
CA LYS A 106 -8.00 -5.24 -12.44
C LYS A 106 -7.97 -6.52 -11.58
N VAL A 107 -7.88 -6.38 -10.26
CA VAL A 107 -7.91 -7.52 -9.34
C VAL A 107 -9.27 -8.23 -9.41
N GLU A 108 -10.38 -7.49 -9.41
CA GLU A 108 -11.73 -8.05 -9.51
C GLU A 108 -11.94 -8.79 -10.85
N GLN A 109 -11.48 -8.22 -11.96
CA GLN A 109 -11.53 -8.87 -13.28
C GLN A 109 -10.73 -10.19 -13.30
N ASN A 110 -9.52 -10.18 -12.73
CA ASN A 110 -8.68 -11.38 -12.65
C ASN A 110 -9.33 -12.46 -11.76
N GLN A 111 -9.93 -12.06 -10.63
CA GLN A 111 -10.67 -12.97 -9.75
C GLN A 111 -11.87 -13.59 -10.49
N LYS A 112 -12.69 -12.79 -11.16
CA LYS A 112 -13.82 -13.26 -11.98
C LYS A 112 -13.37 -14.24 -13.07
N ALA A 113 -12.33 -13.90 -13.82
CA ALA A 113 -11.78 -14.79 -14.86
C ALA A 113 -11.26 -16.12 -14.28
N ALA A 114 -10.60 -16.09 -13.12
CA ALA A 114 -10.13 -17.30 -12.43
C ALA A 114 -11.30 -18.14 -11.89
N GLU A 115 -12.34 -17.51 -11.36
CA GLU A 115 -13.56 -18.15 -10.89
C GLU A 115 -14.35 -18.80 -12.02
N GLU A 116 -14.51 -18.13 -13.16
CA GLU A 116 -15.16 -18.67 -14.36
C GLU A 116 -14.43 -19.92 -14.88
N ARG A 117 -13.10 -19.84 -15.01
CA ARG A 117 -12.26 -20.98 -15.41
C ARG A 117 -12.40 -22.15 -14.42
N THR A 118 -12.38 -21.85 -13.12
CA THR A 118 -12.52 -22.85 -12.06
C THR A 118 -13.92 -23.44 -12.02
N ALA A 119 -14.97 -22.64 -12.24
CA ALA A 119 -16.36 -23.06 -12.28
C ALA A 119 -16.63 -23.97 -13.48
N LYS A 120 -16.13 -23.63 -14.68
CA LYS A 120 -16.20 -24.49 -15.89
C LYS A 120 -15.57 -25.86 -15.62
N LYS A 121 -14.35 -25.88 -15.05
CA LYS A 121 -13.64 -27.14 -14.70
C LYS A 121 -14.37 -27.92 -13.59
N ARG A 122 -14.87 -27.24 -12.55
CA ARG A 122 -15.64 -27.85 -11.46
C ARG A 122 -16.95 -28.47 -11.96
N ALA A 123 -17.67 -27.79 -12.86
CA ALA A 123 -18.88 -28.29 -13.49
C ALA A 123 -18.61 -29.54 -14.34
N LYS A 124 -17.54 -29.55 -15.15
CA LYS A 124 -17.11 -30.74 -15.91
C LYS A 124 -16.85 -31.94 -14.97
N ARG A 125 -16.09 -31.75 -13.89
CA ARG A 125 -15.79 -32.80 -12.89
C ARG A 125 -17.04 -33.29 -12.15
N ASN A 126 -17.95 -32.39 -11.76
CA ASN A 126 -19.20 -32.75 -11.08
C ASN A 126 -20.11 -33.58 -11.99
N LYS A 127 -20.22 -33.23 -13.28
CA LYS A 127 -20.94 -34.04 -14.28
C LYS A 127 -20.32 -35.43 -14.43
N LYS A 128 -18.98 -35.54 -14.53
CA LYS A 128 -18.27 -36.84 -14.57
C LYS A 128 -18.54 -37.65 -13.30
N LYS A 129 -18.45 -37.04 -12.11
CA LYS A 129 -18.73 -37.69 -10.82
C LYS A 129 -20.18 -38.19 -10.71
N GLN A 130 -21.16 -37.42 -11.18
CA GLN A 130 -22.57 -37.84 -11.22
C GLN A 130 -22.78 -39.03 -12.17
N LYS A 131 -22.18 -39.01 -13.37
CA LYS A 131 -22.24 -40.13 -14.32
C LYS A 131 -21.62 -41.41 -13.72
N LEU A 132 -20.46 -41.32 -13.08
CA LEU A 132 -19.82 -42.45 -12.41
C LEU A 132 -20.65 -43.01 -11.26
N LYS A 133 -21.26 -42.14 -10.44
CA LYS A 133 -22.19 -42.57 -9.37
C LYS A 133 -23.41 -43.28 -9.94
N ALA A 134 -24.01 -42.75 -11.01
CA ALA A 134 -25.17 -43.37 -11.66
C ALA A 134 -24.83 -44.72 -12.33
N LYS A 135 -23.62 -44.88 -12.87
CA LYS A 135 -23.13 -46.18 -13.35
C LYS A 135 -22.93 -47.16 -12.19
N LYS A 136 -22.24 -46.74 -11.12
CA LYS A 136 -22.03 -47.58 -9.92
C LYS A 136 -23.33 -48.01 -9.25
N SER A 137 -24.33 -47.15 -9.16
CA SER A 137 -25.64 -47.52 -8.60
C SER A 137 -26.42 -48.50 -9.49
N LYS A 138 -26.22 -48.45 -10.82
CA LYS A 138 -26.79 -49.43 -11.75
C LYS A 138 -26.08 -50.77 -11.66
N THR A 139 -24.75 -50.78 -11.59
CA THR A 139 -23.96 -52.02 -11.45
C THR A 139 -24.09 -52.65 -10.07
N SER A 140 -24.26 -51.88 -8.99
CA SER A 140 -24.50 -52.42 -7.64
C SER A 140 -25.91 -52.99 -7.44
N ALA A 141 -26.89 -52.58 -8.26
CA ALA A 141 -28.21 -53.22 -8.28
C ALA A 141 -28.16 -54.59 -9.02
N ASP A 142 -27.26 -54.72 -10.00
CA ASP A 142 -27.08 -55.94 -10.79
C ASP A 142 -26.10 -56.93 -10.13
N GLN A 143 -25.10 -56.45 -9.38
CA GLN A 143 -24.13 -57.24 -8.60
C GLN A 143 -24.69 -57.95 -7.36
N SER A 144 -26.03 -58.03 -7.21
CA SER A 144 -26.62 -59.13 -6.43
C SER A 144 -26.65 -60.46 -7.21
N LYS A 145 -26.17 -60.45 -8.47
CA LYS A 145 -25.88 -61.63 -9.29
C LYS A 145 -24.56 -61.42 -10.04
N ASN A 146 -23.61 -62.32 -9.84
CA ASN A 146 -22.33 -62.50 -10.54
C ASN A 146 -21.11 -61.63 -10.16
N GLU A 147 -20.13 -62.35 -9.63
CA GLU A 147 -18.70 -62.03 -9.56
C GLU A 147 -18.04 -62.13 -10.95
N GLU A 148 -16.80 -61.62 -11.03
CA GLU A 148 -15.78 -61.75 -12.09
C GLU A 148 -15.71 -60.74 -13.27
N ASN A 149 -14.59 -60.01 -13.24
CA ASN A 149 -13.66 -59.62 -14.32
C ASN A 149 -13.98 -58.52 -15.36
N ASP A 150 -12.86 -57.95 -15.81
CA ASP A 150 -12.58 -57.15 -17.02
C ASP A 150 -12.78 -55.62 -16.89
N ASP A 151 -11.75 -54.85 -16.55
CA ASP A 151 -10.54 -54.44 -17.30
C ASP A 151 -10.81 -53.27 -18.27
N THR A 152 -9.84 -52.35 -18.30
CA THR A 152 -9.52 -51.44 -19.41
C THR A 152 -10.55 -50.36 -19.83
N GLU A 153 -10.26 -49.09 -19.47
CA GLU A 153 -9.57 -48.15 -20.39
C GLU A 153 -9.59 -46.72 -19.83
N GLU A 154 -8.38 -46.17 -19.77
CA GLU A 154 -8.11 -44.75 -19.65
C GLU A 154 -8.84 -43.98 -20.75
N SER A 155 -9.34 -42.80 -20.39
CA SER A 155 -9.60 -41.76 -21.38
C SER A 155 -8.87 -40.52 -20.86
N GLU A 156 -7.57 -40.54 -21.14
CA GLU A 156 -6.79 -39.33 -21.32
C GLU A 156 -7.45 -38.54 -22.46
N ASP A 157 -7.99 -37.36 -22.12
CA ASP A 157 -8.45 -36.39 -23.09
C ASP A 157 -7.77 -35.07 -22.72
N SER A 158 -6.53 -34.98 -23.21
CA SER A 158 -5.69 -33.79 -23.18
C SER A 158 -6.22 -32.80 -24.20
N GLU A 159 -7.23 -32.03 -23.83
CA GLU A 159 -7.52 -30.77 -24.53
C GLU A 159 -6.57 -29.68 -24.02
N GLU A 160 -5.47 -29.51 -24.76
CA GLU A 160 -4.67 -28.29 -24.79
C GLU A 160 -5.55 -27.12 -25.27
N GLU A 161 -6.17 -26.39 -24.35
CA GLU A 161 -6.60 -25.02 -24.65
C GLU A 161 -5.39 -24.10 -24.52
N LYS A 162 -4.81 -23.75 -25.68
CA LYS A 162 -3.82 -22.68 -25.88
C LYS A 162 -4.35 -21.39 -25.24
N VAL A 163 -3.86 -21.07 -24.03
CA VAL A 163 -4.02 -19.73 -23.45
C VAL A 163 -3.01 -18.84 -24.15
N GLU A 164 -3.49 -17.99 -25.05
CA GLU A 164 -2.68 -16.90 -25.62
C GLU A 164 -2.29 -15.93 -24.51
N GLU A 165 -1.09 -16.14 -23.97
CA GLU A 165 -0.37 -15.22 -23.13
C GLU A 165 0.17 -14.11 -24.05
N LYS A 166 -0.54 -12.97 -24.12
CA LYS A 166 0.08 -11.72 -24.57
C LYS A 166 1.08 -11.29 -23.51
N THR A 167 2.29 -11.82 -23.57
CA THR A 167 3.46 -11.19 -22.96
C THR A 167 3.79 -9.96 -23.81
N GLU A 168 3.35 -8.78 -23.37
CA GLU A 168 3.95 -7.54 -23.82
C GLU A 168 5.41 -7.53 -23.33
N SER A 169 6.30 -7.49 -24.31
CA SER A 169 7.73 -7.37 -24.15
C SER A 169 8.07 -6.01 -23.55
N ASP A 170 8.31 -6.03 -22.23
CA ASP A 170 9.11 -5.01 -21.54
C ASP A 170 10.52 -5.03 -22.13
N LYS A 171 10.76 -4.14 -23.11
CA LYS A 171 12.12 -3.80 -23.53
C LYS A 171 12.72 -2.86 -22.49
N GLY A 172 13.48 -3.45 -21.57
CA GLY A 172 14.48 -2.73 -20.81
C GLY A 172 15.58 -2.16 -21.72
N GLN A 173 15.72 -0.83 -21.71
CA GLN A 173 16.92 -0.04 -22.02
C GLN A 173 16.62 1.36 -21.44
N THR A 174 17.28 1.93 -20.44
CA THR A 174 18.57 1.71 -19.80
C THR A 174 18.53 2.34 -18.40
N CYS A 175 19.26 1.75 -17.46
CA CYS A 175 19.64 2.40 -16.20
C CYS A 175 20.91 3.25 -16.40
N ASP A 176 21.05 4.25 -15.53
CA ASP A 176 22.27 5.00 -15.20
C ASP A 176 22.80 6.05 -16.19
N LYS A 177 22.42 7.32 -15.91
CA LYS A 177 23.43 8.35 -15.60
C LYS A 177 22.84 9.47 -14.74
N VAL A 178 22.91 9.27 -13.42
CA VAL A 178 22.86 10.38 -12.45
C VAL A 178 24.20 11.12 -12.54
N GLN A 179 24.20 12.31 -13.13
CA GLN A 179 25.29 13.27 -12.95
C GLN A 179 24.84 14.32 -11.94
N LEU A 180 25.28 14.13 -10.69
CA LEU A 180 25.53 15.24 -9.78
C LEU A 180 26.63 16.11 -10.40
N SER A 181 26.32 17.37 -10.69
CA SER A 181 27.33 18.43 -10.80
C SER A 181 27.12 19.42 -9.65
N THR A 182 27.93 19.26 -8.60
CA THR A 182 28.22 20.30 -7.62
C THR A 182 29.32 21.22 -8.15
N GLY A 183 29.06 22.52 -8.18
CA GLY A 183 29.98 23.54 -7.65
C GLY A 183 30.73 24.46 -8.63
N GLN A 184 30.78 25.74 -8.21
CA GLN A 184 31.60 26.89 -8.67
C GLN A 184 31.06 27.61 -9.93
N GLY A 185 30.89 28.93 -10.04
CA GLY A 185 31.30 30.11 -9.26
C GLY A 185 31.59 31.27 -10.25
N GLY A 186 31.16 32.51 -9.96
CA GLY A 186 31.48 33.76 -10.70
C GLY A 186 30.29 34.38 -11.46
N GLN A 187 29.77 35.59 -11.11
CA GLN A 187 30.20 36.95 -11.55
C GLN A 187 29.95 37.14 -13.08
N ASP A 188 29.25 38.12 -13.65
CA ASP A 188 28.79 39.49 -13.34
C ASP A 188 27.53 39.77 -14.22
N GLY A 189 26.60 40.69 -13.91
CA GLY A 189 26.67 42.11 -14.31
C GLY A 189 25.75 42.43 -15.52
N ASN A 190 24.96 43.51 -15.41
CA ASN A 190 24.08 44.18 -16.41
C ASN A 190 22.69 43.52 -16.62
N GLY A 191 21.54 44.19 -16.46
CA GLY A 191 21.24 45.62 -16.46
C GLY A 191 20.79 46.07 -17.83
N GLU A 192 19.56 45.72 -18.24
CA GLU A 192 18.84 46.36 -19.35
C GLU A 192 17.36 46.49 -18.99
N ASP A 193 16.94 47.75 -18.94
CA ASP A 193 15.57 48.22 -18.95
C ASP A 193 14.84 47.76 -20.22
N GLU A 194 13.59 47.27 -20.10
CA GLU A 194 12.63 47.36 -21.19
C GLU A 194 11.27 47.83 -20.68
N ASP A 195 10.84 48.95 -21.24
CA ASP A 195 9.54 49.58 -21.11
C ASP A 195 8.39 48.66 -21.56
N ARG A 196 7.39 48.45 -20.68
CA ARG A 196 5.95 48.51 -21.00
C ARG A 196 5.05 48.35 -19.77
#